data_AF-A0A1Y2SQL2-F1
#
_entry.id   AF-A0A1Y2SQL2-F1
#
_cell.length_a   1.000
_cell.length_b   1.000
_cell.length_c   1.000
_cell.angle_alpha   90.00
_cell.angle_beta   90.00
_cell.angle_gamma   90.00
#
_symmetry.space_group_name_H-M   'P 1'
#
loop_
_entity.id
_entity.type
_entity.pdbx_description
1 polymer ?
#
loop_
_entity_poly.entity_id
_entity_poly.type
_entity_poly.pdbx_seq_one_letter_code
_entity_poly.pdbx_strand_id
1 'polypeptide(L)'
;MANTIEDILHDTLQAAQSTFKGKSHNISYYDPNILPERKKAFYTEEGMACRDLIFDRLHERLFEKQLSSREIYHYLHRNKNYFLVGNCILLSIFALYYLKKKHKNSLRALFYNPNVNYTRFRSLLNLQIICLQAPYSHAFVMVSPPSNADTKPYLGMISEPNVFPQNAWICDPWANIICPAMDYDKRWKARMSEWNMQGKIIHAAHFSLKNDPHMNGSPLGKYAYTATQRGVKMTTGIITIYPDGSTVIHDEPSSGRCTIL
;
A
#
# COMPACT_ATOMS: atom_id res chain seq x y z
N MET A 1 -1.84 24.99 -13.80
CA MET A 1 -1.93 24.91 -12.32
C MET A 1 -0.96 23.84 -11.86
N ALA A 2 -0.18 24.08 -10.82
CA ALA A 2 0.65 23.03 -10.20
C ALA A 2 -0.28 22.10 -9.41
N ASN A 3 -0.17 20.79 -9.62
CA ASN A 3 -0.95 19.80 -8.88
C ASN A 3 -0.51 19.80 -7.40
N THR A 4 -1.46 19.72 -6.47
CA THR A 4 -1.17 19.52 -5.05
C THR A 4 -0.65 18.10 -4.79
N ILE A 5 -0.09 17.82 -3.61
CA ILE A 5 0.28 16.44 -3.25
C ILE A 5 -0.96 15.56 -3.19
N GLU A 6 -2.07 16.09 -2.68
CA GLU A 6 -3.36 15.41 -2.60
C GLU A 6 -3.85 15.00 -3.99
N ASP A 7 -3.80 15.89 -4.99
CA ASP A 7 -4.19 15.58 -6.37
C ASP A 7 -3.35 14.45 -6.96
N ILE A 8 -2.03 14.52 -6.74
CA ILE A 8 -1.08 13.51 -7.22
C ILE A 8 -1.38 12.14 -6.59
N LEU A 9 -1.61 12.11 -5.28
CA LEU A 9 -1.90 10.88 -4.55
C LEU A 9 -3.29 10.34 -4.89
N HIS A 10 -4.28 11.21 -5.12
CA HIS A 10 -5.63 10.80 -5.53
C HIS A 10 -5.62 10.13 -6.90
N ASP A 11 -4.94 10.72 -7.90
CA ASP A 11 -4.77 10.09 -9.21
C ASP A 11 -4.05 8.73 -9.11
N THR A 12 -3.00 8.66 -8.28
CA THR A 12 -2.25 7.41 -8.04
C THR A 12 -3.11 6.33 -7.42
N LEU A 13 -3.89 6.68 -6.38
CA LEU A 13 -4.79 5.77 -5.70
C LEU A 13 -5.85 5.22 -6.66
N GLN A 14 -6.46 6.09 -7.48
CA GLN A 14 -7.45 5.69 -8.48
C GLN A 14 -6.85 4.78 -9.55
N ALA A 15 -5.65 5.10 -10.04
CA ALA A 15 -4.94 4.29 -11.01
C ALA A 15 -4.63 2.88 -10.46
N ALA A 16 -4.16 2.78 -9.22
CA ALA A 16 -3.90 1.52 -8.55
C ALA A 16 -5.19 0.69 -8.38
N GLN A 17 -6.25 1.27 -7.83
CA GLN A 17 -7.52 0.57 -7.63
C GLN A 17 -8.19 0.13 -8.94
N SER A 18 -8.14 0.95 -9.98
CA SER A 18 -8.72 0.63 -11.30
C SER A 18 -8.04 -0.56 -12.00
N THR A 19 -6.79 -0.86 -11.62
CA THR A 19 -6.04 -2.01 -12.15
C THR A 19 -6.56 -3.34 -11.62
N PHE A 20 -7.05 -3.37 -10.37
CA PHE A 20 -7.55 -4.58 -9.71
C PHE A 20 -9.08 -4.61 -9.67
N LYS A 21 -9.70 -4.86 -10.82
CA LYS A 21 -11.16 -4.90 -10.98
C LYS A 21 -11.86 -5.95 -10.09
N GLY A 22 -11.16 -7.03 -9.75
CA GLY A 22 -11.61 -8.06 -8.81
C GLY A 22 -11.39 -7.70 -7.33
N LYS A 23 -10.94 -6.47 -7.07
CA LYS A 23 -10.67 -5.90 -5.74
C LYS A 23 -9.61 -6.71 -4.97
N SER A 24 -9.62 -6.62 -3.65
CA SER A 24 -8.67 -7.29 -2.76
C SER A 24 -9.21 -8.63 -2.27
N HIS A 25 -8.46 -9.73 -2.46
CA HIS A 25 -8.92 -11.08 -2.10
C HIS A 25 -9.34 -11.19 -0.62
N ASN A 26 -8.60 -10.53 0.26
CA ASN A 26 -8.76 -10.60 1.71
C ASN A 26 -9.90 -9.76 2.31
N ILE A 27 -10.81 -9.20 1.51
CA ILE A 27 -11.99 -8.47 1.99
C ILE A 27 -13.26 -9.21 1.56
N SER A 28 -14.13 -9.48 2.53
CA SER A 28 -15.45 -10.08 2.36
C SER A 28 -16.53 -9.28 3.11
N TYR A 29 -17.74 -9.84 3.23
CA TYR A 29 -18.86 -9.30 4.01
C TYR A 29 -19.46 -10.40 4.88
N TYR A 30 -19.95 -10.04 6.08
CA TYR A 30 -20.60 -11.02 6.96
C TYR A 30 -21.93 -11.53 6.35
N ASP A 31 -22.60 -10.68 5.57
CA ASP A 31 -23.82 -11.02 4.84
C ASP A 31 -23.74 -10.40 3.45
N PRO A 32 -23.49 -11.20 2.40
CA PRO A 32 -23.47 -10.71 1.02
C PRO A 32 -24.81 -10.08 0.57
N ASN A 33 -25.94 -10.39 1.22
CA ASN A 33 -27.25 -9.89 0.82
C ASN A 33 -27.43 -8.38 1.05
N ILE A 34 -26.60 -7.77 1.91
CA ILE A 34 -26.59 -6.31 2.11
C ILE A 34 -26.03 -5.56 0.90
N LEU A 35 -25.40 -6.26 -0.04
CA LEU A 35 -24.79 -5.66 -1.22
C LEU A 35 -25.79 -5.47 -2.36
N PRO A 36 -25.57 -4.51 -3.26
CA PRO A 36 -26.29 -4.44 -4.53
C PRO A 36 -26.04 -5.69 -5.37
N GLU A 37 -27.04 -6.15 -6.15
CA GLU A 37 -26.98 -7.38 -6.96
C GLU A 37 -25.70 -7.52 -7.80
N ARG A 38 -25.29 -6.45 -8.50
CA ARG A 38 -24.05 -6.41 -9.29
C ARG A 38 -22.77 -6.73 -8.50
N LYS A 39 -22.79 -6.60 -7.17
CA LYS A 39 -21.66 -6.89 -6.28
C LYS A 39 -21.81 -8.24 -5.58
N LYS A 40 -23.03 -8.72 -5.36
CA LYS A 40 -23.30 -9.96 -4.61
C LYS A 40 -22.53 -11.16 -5.17
N ALA A 41 -22.52 -11.32 -6.49
CA ALA A 41 -21.85 -12.42 -7.17
C ALA A 41 -20.34 -12.55 -6.86
N PHE A 42 -19.66 -11.47 -6.45
CA PHE A 42 -18.24 -11.51 -6.07
C PHE A 42 -17.99 -12.01 -4.64
N TYR A 43 -19.04 -12.05 -3.81
CA TYR A 43 -18.95 -12.34 -2.38
C TYR A 43 -19.84 -13.51 -1.98
N THR A 44 -20.37 -14.29 -2.94
CA THR A 44 -20.84 -15.65 -2.65
C THR A 44 -19.64 -16.55 -2.39
N GLU A 45 -19.86 -17.76 -1.88
CA GLU A 45 -18.80 -18.74 -1.67
C GLU A 45 -18.03 -19.03 -2.96
N GLU A 46 -18.75 -19.25 -4.07
CA GLU A 46 -18.15 -19.49 -5.39
C GLU A 46 -17.41 -18.25 -5.92
N GLY A 47 -17.98 -17.06 -5.70
CA GLY A 47 -17.35 -15.80 -6.07
C GLY A 47 -16.04 -15.56 -5.34
N MET A 48 -16.01 -15.84 -4.03
CA MET A 48 -14.79 -15.76 -3.21
C MET A 48 -13.76 -16.80 -3.65
N ALA A 49 -14.15 -18.06 -3.81
CA ALA A 49 -13.26 -19.12 -4.28
C ALA A 49 -12.66 -18.81 -5.66
N CYS A 50 -13.44 -18.22 -6.57
CA CYS A 50 -12.95 -17.77 -7.87
C CYS A 50 -11.93 -16.63 -7.73
N ARG A 51 -12.16 -15.67 -6.83
CA ARG A 51 -11.23 -14.55 -6.57
C ARG A 51 -9.92 -15.04 -5.97
N ASP A 52 -9.99 -16.00 -5.05
CA ASP A 52 -8.81 -16.62 -4.43
C ASP A 52 -7.99 -17.35 -5.49
N LEU A 53 -8.61 -18.19 -6.34
CA LEU A 53 -7.92 -18.86 -7.45
C LEU A 53 -7.23 -17.88 -8.41
N ILE A 54 -7.87 -16.74 -8.72
CA ILE A 54 -7.30 -15.71 -9.59
C ILE A 54 -6.12 -15.01 -8.89
N PHE A 55 -6.27 -14.71 -7.61
CA PHE A 55 -5.21 -14.12 -6.81
C PHE A 55 -4.01 -15.06 -6.69
N ASP A 56 -4.22 -16.35 -6.39
CA ASP A 56 -3.18 -17.36 -6.24
C ASP A 56 -2.36 -17.51 -7.53
N ARG A 57 -3.02 -17.62 -8.69
CA ARG A 57 -2.34 -17.67 -10.00
C ARG A 57 -1.53 -16.41 -10.29
N LEU A 58 -2.07 -15.24 -9.92
CA LEU A 58 -1.35 -13.99 -10.06
C LEU A 58 -0.14 -13.95 -9.11
N HIS A 59 -0.32 -14.39 -7.87
CA HIS A 59 0.70 -14.43 -6.85
C HIS A 59 1.84 -15.37 -7.24
N GLU A 60 1.54 -16.61 -7.60
CA GLU A 60 2.48 -17.62 -8.13
C GLU A 60 3.32 -17.03 -9.27
N ARG A 61 2.63 -16.43 -10.25
CA ARG A 61 3.29 -15.86 -11.43
C ARG A 61 4.25 -14.72 -11.09
N LEU A 62 3.92 -13.89 -10.11
CA LEU A 62 4.65 -12.67 -9.80
C LEU A 62 5.73 -12.88 -8.75
N PHE A 63 5.42 -13.59 -7.67
CA PHE A 63 6.29 -13.73 -6.51
C PHE A 63 7.10 -15.02 -6.50
N GLU A 64 6.53 -16.16 -6.92
CA GLU A 64 7.31 -17.42 -6.93
C GLU A 64 8.39 -17.40 -8.03
N LYS A 65 8.15 -16.66 -9.10
CA LYS A 65 9.16 -16.35 -10.12
C LYS A 65 10.14 -15.25 -9.71
N GLN A 66 10.05 -14.76 -8.48
CA GLN A 66 10.91 -13.74 -7.87
C GLN A 66 11.05 -12.48 -8.74
N LEU A 67 9.95 -12.03 -9.37
CA LEU A 67 10.00 -10.82 -10.18
C LEU A 67 10.34 -9.61 -9.31
N SER A 68 11.12 -8.69 -9.86
CA SER A 68 11.34 -7.39 -9.23
C SER A 68 10.03 -6.59 -9.14
N SER A 69 9.95 -5.64 -8.21
CA SER A 69 8.79 -4.74 -8.12
C SER A 69 8.51 -3.99 -9.42
N ARG A 70 9.57 -3.66 -10.19
CA ARG A 70 9.46 -3.05 -11.51
C ARG A 70 8.78 -3.97 -12.52
N GLU A 71 9.18 -5.23 -12.57
CA GLU A 71 8.59 -6.23 -13.47
C GLU A 71 7.14 -6.50 -13.12
N ILE A 72 6.83 -6.60 -11.83
CA ILE A 72 5.46 -6.70 -11.31
C ILE A 72 4.62 -5.52 -11.81
N TYR A 73 5.08 -4.28 -11.61
CA TYR A 73 4.38 -3.09 -12.11
C TYR A 73 4.12 -3.16 -13.62
N HIS A 74 5.13 -3.51 -14.42
CA HIS A 74 4.99 -3.62 -15.86
C HIS A 74 3.98 -4.69 -16.27
N TYR A 75 3.99 -5.84 -15.60
CA TYR A 75 3.01 -6.89 -15.82
C TYR A 75 1.59 -6.40 -15.51
N LEU A 76 1.36 -5.84 -14.32
CA LEU A 76 0.06 -5.34 -13.89
C LEU A 76 -0.45 -4.24 -14.84
N HIS A 77 0.39 -3.28 -15.20
CA HIS A 77 0.02 -2.21 -16.12
C HIS A 77 -0.35 -2.71 -17.52
N ARG A 78 0.37 -3.71 -18.06
CA ARG A 78 0.04 -4.33 -19.35
C ARG A 78 -1.28 -5.10 -19.29
N ASN A 79 -1.59 -5.70 -18.13
CA ASN A 79 -2.77 -6.54 -17.93
C ASN A 79 -3.95 -5.82 -17.24
N LYS A 80 -3.91 -4.49 -17.06
CA LYS A 80 -4.94 -3.71 -16.34
C LYS A 80 -6.36 -3.82 -16.92
N ASN A 81 -6.48 -4.27 -18.16
CA ASN A 81 -7.79 -4.47 -18.80
C ASN A 81 -8.43 -5.83 -18.43
N TYR A 82 -7.64 -6.80 -17.96
CA TYR A 82 -8.12 -8.08 -17.47
C TYR A 82 -8.72 -7.98 -16.06
N PHE A 83 -9.40 -9.03 -15.65
CA PHE A 83 -9.93 -9.15 -14.30
C PHE A 83 -8.83 -9.61 -13.34
N LEU A 84 -8.15 -8.65 -12.70
CA LEU A 84 -7.11 -8.91 -11.71
C LEU A 84 -7.67 -8.78 -10.28
N VAL A 85 -7.24 -9.68 -9.40
CA VAL A 85 -7.48 -9.62 -7.95
C VAL A 85 -6.15 -9.33 -7.27
N GLY A 86 -6.12 -8.35 -6.37
CA GLY A 86 -4.89 -7.89 -5.72
C GLY A 86 -4.88 -8.07 -4.21
N ASN A 87 -3.85 -7.54 -3.58
CA ASN A 87 -3.73 -7.33 -2.14
C ASN A 87 -3.01 -5.98 -1.90
N CYS A 88 -2.77 -5.61 -0.65
CA CYS A 88 -2.17 -4.31 -0.34
C CYS A 88 -0.75 -4.15 -0.88
N ILE A 89 0.06 -5.22 -0.98
CA ILE A 89 1.42 -5.13 -1.53
C ILE A 89 1.41 -4.94 -3.04
N LEU A 90 0.56 -5.66 -3.78
CA LEU A 90 0.41 -5.47 -5.23
C LEU A 90 -0.11 -4.07 -5.58
N LEU A 91 -1.07 -3.57 -4.79
CA LEU A 91 -1.57 -2.19 -4.89
C LEU A 91 -0.47 -1.16 -4.59
N SER A 92 0.35 -1.40 -3.57
CA SER A 92 1.45 -0.51 -3.18
C SER A 92 2.58 -0.48 -4.23
N ILE A 93 2.97 -1.63 -4.77
CA ILE A 93 3.93 -1.72 -5.89
C ILE A 93 3.41 -0.93 -7.08
N PHE A 94 2.12 -1.10 -7.43
CA PHE A 94 1.54 -0.37 -8.53
C PHE A 94 1.59 1.15 -8.29
N ALA A 95 1.13 1.59 -7.12
CA ALA A 95 1.10 3.00 -6.75
C ALA A 95 2.50 3.64 -6.74
N LEU A 96 3.51 2.97 -6.15
CA LEU A 96 4.89 3.46 -6.10
C LEU A 96 5.45 3.75 -7.50
N TYR A 97 5.34 2.77 -8.41
CA TYR A 97 5.87 2.89 -9.76
C TYR A 97 5.03 3.83 -10.63
N TYR A 98 3.73 3.93 -10.37
CA TYR A 98 2.87 4.91 -11.03
C TYR A 98 3.26 6.35 -10.64
N LEU A 99 3.52 6.63 -9.35
CA LEU A 99 4.05 7.92 -8.90
C LEU A 99 5.36 8.28 -9.61
N LYS A 100 6.32 7.34 -9.65
CA LYS A 100 7.59 7.54 -10.38
C LYS A 100 7.35 7.82 -11.87
N LYS A 101 6.51 7.04 -12.54
CA LYS A 101 6.35 7.11 -14.00
C LYS A 101 5.54 8.34 -14.44
N LYS A 102 4.46 8.65 -13.72
CA LYS A 102 3.49 9.68 -14.12
C LYS A 102 3.75 11.02 -13.45
N HIS A 103 4.17 11.01 -12.19
CA HIS A 103 4.15 12.20 -11.32
C HIS A 103 5.52 12.66 -10.83
N LYS A 104 6.62 12.01 -11.21
CA LYS A 104 7.99 12.39 -10.78
C LYS A 104 8.27 13.88 -10.97
N ASN A 105 7.94 14.45 -12.12
CA ASN A 105 8.22 15.86 -12.40
C ASN A 105 7.38 16.81 -11.53
N SER A 106 6.11 16.46 -11.30
CA SER A 106 5.21 17.22 -10.42
C SER A 106 5.67 17.16 -8.96
N LEU A 107 6.04 15.97 -8.48
CA LEU A 107 6.60 15.78 -7.14
C LEU A 107 7.92 16.54 -6.97
N ARG A 108 8.78 16.53 -7.99
CA ARG A 108 10.03 17.30 -7.99
C ARG A 108 9.76 18.79 -7.90
N ALA A 109 8.84 19.32 -8.71
CA ALA A 109 8.46 20.73 -8.66
C ALA A 109 7.82 21.14 -7.33
N LEU A 110 7.12 20.22 -6.67
CA LEU A 110 6.47 20.46 -5.39
C LEU A 110 7.46 20.52 -4.22
N PHE A 111 8.46 19.64 -4.20
CA PHE A 111 9.33 19.45 -3.04
C PHE A 111 10.74 20.02 -3.17
N TYR A 112 11.20 20.33 -4.40
CA TYR A 112 12.49 20.96 -4.63
C TYR A 112 12.35 22.43 -5.01
N ASN A 113 12.77 23.31 -4.12
CA ASN A 113 12.92 24.73 -4.39
C ASN A 113 14.25 24.96 -5.14
N PRO A 114 14.24 25.56 -6.34
CA PRO A 114 15.46 25.76 -7.13
C PRO A 114 16.52 26.64 -6.44
N ASN A 115 16.14 27.42 -5.43
CA ASN A 115 17.04 28.31 -4.69
C ASN A 115 17.69 27.63 -3.46
N VAL A 116 17.37 26.36 -3.18
CA VAL A 116 17.90 25.62 -2.03
C VAL A 116 18.99 24.65 -2.47
N ASN A 117 20.11 24.64 -1.74
CA ASN A 117 21.16 23.66 -1.96
C ASN A 117 20.88 22.35 -1.19
N TYR A 118 20.49 21.31 -1.92
CA TYR A 118 20.14 20.01 -1.36
C TYR A 118 21.33 19.09 -1.09
N THR A 119 22.58 19.48 -1.38
CA THR A 119 23.75 18.62 -1.11
C THR A 119 23.99 18.38 0.38
N ARG A 120 23.46 19.24 1.25
CA ARG A 120 23.55 19.12 2.71
C ARG A 120 22.40 18.33 3.33
N PHE A 121 21.40 17.94 2.53
CA PHE A 121 20.26 17.19 3.01
C PHE A 121 20.64 15.76 3.33
N ARG A 122 20.24 15.29 4.51
CA ARG A 122 20.46 13.90 4.95
C ARG A 122 19.59 12.93 4.17
N SER A 123 18.36 13.36 3.85
CA SER A 123 17.41 12.60 3.06
C SER A 123 16.84 13.46 1.94
N LEU A 124 16.76 12.88 0.74
CA LEU A 124 16.15 13.50 -0.43
C LEU A 124 14.66 13.09 -0.54
N LEU A 125 13.99 13.50 -1.61
CA LEU A 125 12.63 13.04 -1.90
C LEU A 125 12.64 11.53 -2.14
N ASN A 126 11.96 10.80 -1.25
CA ASN A 126 11.86 9.35 -1.29
C ASN A 126 10.41 8.90 -1.45
N LEU A 127 10.17 7.95 -2.35
CA LEU A 127 8.94 7.17 -2.43
C LEU A 127 9.24 5.79 -1.85
N GLN A 128 8.43 5.33 -0.90
CA GLN A 128 8.72 4.13 -0.13
C GLN A 128 7.52 3.19 -0.08
N ILE A 129 7.74 1.89 -0.16
CA ILE A 129 6.76 0.89 0.27
C ILE A 129 7.09 0.55 1.72
N ILE A 130 6.10 0.72 2.58
CA ILE A 130 6.18 0.36 3.99
C ILE A 130 5.30 -0.84 4.22
N CYS A 131 5.88 -1.92 4.76
CA CYS A 131 5.17 -3.11 5.19
C CYS A 131 5.12 -3.14 6.72
N LEU A 132 3.94 -3.36 7.29
CA LEU A 132 3.76 -3.71 8.68
C LEU A 132 4.13 -5.18 8.87
N GLN A 133 4.98 -5.46 9.86
CA GLN A 133 5.37 -6.82 10.19
C GLN A 133 4.19 -7.59 10.83
N ALA A 134 4.29 -8.92 10.80
CA ALA A 134 3.34 -9.77 11.51
C ALA A 134 3.26 -9.36 12.99
N PRO A 135 2.07 -9.38 13.60
CA PRO A 135 0.82 -9.95 13.08
C PRO A 135 -0.07 -8.97 12.29
N TYR A 136 0.39 -7.76 11.99
CA TYR A 136 -0.47 -6.73 11.40
C TYR A 136 -0.52 -6.77 9.87
N SER A 137 0.54 -7.32 9.24
CA SER A 137 0.67 -7.65 7.81
C SER A 137 -0.18 -6.75 6.90
N HIS A 138 0.35 -5.56 6.60
CA HIS A 138 -0.27 -4.58 5.70
C HIS A 138 0.80 -3.80 4.96
N ALA A 139 0.52 -3.28 3.77
CA ALA A 139 1.48 -2.50 2.99
C ALA A 139 0.83 -1.25 2.41
N PHE A 140 1.59 -0.15 2.41
CA PHE A 140 1.17 1.14 1.86
C PHE A 140 2.37 1.91 1.30
N VAL A 141 2.09 2.98 0.54
CA VAL A 141 3.11 3.86 -0.03
C VAL A 141 3.27 5.10 0.84
N MET A 142 4.51 5.50 1.08
CA MET A 142 4.86 6.77 1.74
C MET A 142 5.67 7.65 0.80
N VAL A 143 5.34 8.94 0.76
CA VAL A 143 6.10 9.98 0.07
C VAL A 143 6.74 10.86 1.14
N SER A 144 8.07 10.85 1.21
CA SER A 144 8.84 11.61 2.20
C SER A 144 9.57 12.76 1.50
N PRO A 145 9.25 14.03 1.82
CA PRO A 145 9.97 15.18 1.29
C PRO A 145 11.47 15.17 1.66
N PRO A 146 12.30 15.96 0.95
CA PRO A 146 13.69 16.18 1.37
C PRO A 146 13.75 16.77 2.78
N SER A 147 14.66 16.25 3.61
CA SER A 147 14.83 16.67 5.00
C SER A 147 16.30 16.69 5.44
N ASN A 148 16.62 17.68 6.28
CA ASN A 148 17.91 17.77 6.97
C ASN A 148 17.91 17.03 8.32
N ALA A 149 16.74 16.74 8.87
CA ALA A 149 16.58 16.11 10.18
C ALA A 149 16.43 14.59 10.07
N ASP A 150 15.73 14.13 9.02
CA ASP A 150 15.40 12.71 8.87
C ASP A 150 16.60 11.89 8.38
N THR A 151 16.70 10.67 8.89
CA THR A 151 17.66 9.67 8.44
C THR A 151 17.34 9.24 7.01
N LYS A 152 18.38 9.04 6.18
CA LYS A 152 18.23 8.47 4.85
C LYS A 152 17.63 7.06 4.95
N PRO A 153 16.52 6.75 4.26
CA PRO A 153 15.94 5.41 4.31
C PRO A 153 16.82 4.40 3.58
N TYR A 154 16.77 3.14 4.02
CA TYR A 154 17.40 2.00 3.37
C TYR A 154 16.48 0.77 3.42
N LEU A 155 16.70 -0.20 2.54
CA LEU A 155 15.88 -1.41 2.49
C LEU A 155 16.04 -2.23 3.77
N GLY A 156 14.93 -2.75 4.29
CA GLY A 156 14.89 -3.44 5.58
C GLY A 156 14.98 -2.50 6.78
N MET A 157 15.00 -1.17 6.59
CA MET A 157 14.94 -0.22 7.70
C MET A 157 13.66 -0.46 8.50
N ILE A 158 13.83 -0.77 9.78
CA ILE A 158 12.76 -0.92 10.75
C ILE A 158 12.54 0.43 11.44
N SER A 159 11.28 0.83 11.56
CA SER A 159 10.89 2.03 12.31
C SER A 159 9.80 1.70 13.32
N GLU A 160 9.83 2.45 14.42
CA GLU A 160 8.91 2.29 15.52
C GLU A 160 7.44 2.52 15.09
N PRO A 161 6.49 1.90 15.80
CA PRO A 161 5.07 2.16 15.60
C PRO A 161 4.75 3.66 15.72
N ASN A 162 3.79 4.13 14.91
CA ASN A 162 3.40 5.54 14.79
C ASN A 162 4.51 6.62 14.60
N VAL A 163 5.74 6.26 14.23
CA VAL A 163 6.80 7.22 13.88
C VAL A 163 6.92 7.33 12.37
N PHE A 164 6.93 8.56 11.85
CA PHE A 164 7.05 8.86 10.42
C PHE A 164 8.01 10.03 10.19
N PRO A 165 8.67 10.11 9.01
CA PRO A 165 9.45 11.29 8.63
C PRO A 165 8.61 12.56 8.61
N GLN A 166 9.24 13.70 8.86
CA GLN A 166 8.53 14.97 8.92
C GLN A 166 7.87 15.30 7.58
N ASN A 167 6.63 15.80 7.62
CA ASN A 167 5.84 16.17 6.45
C ASN A 167 5.64 15.05 5.42
N ALA A 168 5.86 13.79 5.81
CA ALA A 168 5.59 12.66 4.94
C ALA A 168 4.08 12.52 4.69
N TRP A 169 3.76 11.93 3.54
CA TRP A 169 2.39 11.63 3.10
C TRP A 169 2.21 10.14 2.87
N ILE A 170 1.02 9.64 3.17
CA ILE A 170 0.64 8.25 2.95
C ILE A 170 -0.34 8.18 1.78
N CYS A 171 -0.13 7.18 0.94
CA CYS A 171 -1.07 6.71 -0.05
C CYS A 171 -1.26 5.20 0.17
N ASP A 172 -2.43 4.83 0.66
CA ASP A 172 -2.86 3.45 0.84
C ASP A 172 -4.05 3.15 -0.08
N PRO A 173 -3.80 2.58 -1.26
CA PRO A 173 -4.88 2.24 -2.19
C PRO A 173 -5.77 1.08 -1.71
N TRP A 174 -5.30 0.24 -0.79
CA TRP A 174 -6.10 -0.88 -0.27
C TRP A 174 -7.16 -0.38 0.71
N ALA A 175 -6.77 0.49 1.65
CA ALA A 175 -7.70 1.11 2.59
C ALA A 175 -8.41 2.35 2.02
N ASN A 176 -8.06 2.79 0.81
CA ASN A 176 -8.55 4.03 0.21
C ASN A 176 -8.23 5.25 1.11
N ILE A 177 -6.97 5.40 1.53
CA ILE A 177 -6.53 6.48 2.43
C ILE A 177 -5.42 7.29 1.76
N ILE A 178 -5.58 8.61 1.80
CA ILE A 178 -4.53 9.59 1.51
C ILE A 178 -4.56 10.61 2.64
N CYS A 179 -3.41 10.85 3.26
CA CYS A 179 -3.29 11.84 4.33
C CYS A 179 -1.82 12.16 4.64
N PRO A 180 -1.56 13.25 5.37
CA PRO A 180 -0.30 13.40 6.10
C PRO A 180 -0.04 12.17 6.96
N ALA A 181 1.22 11.74 7.06
CA ALA A 181 1.58 10.50 7.75
C ALA A 181 1.26 10.54 9.25
N MET A 182 1.34 11.71 9.87
CA MET A 182 0.96 11.91 11.27
C MET A 182 -0.52 11.65 11.56
N ASP A 183 -1.39 11.75 10.55
CA ASP A 183 -2.84 11.49 10.68
C ASP A 183 -3.22 10.05 10.35
N TYR A 184 -2.26 9.22 9.91
CA TYR A 184 -2.57 7.93 9.31
C TYR A 184 -3.26 6.96 10.27
N ASP A 185 -2.85 6.91 11.54
CA ASP A 185 -3.51 6.06 12.53
C ASP A 185 -4.98 6.42 12.74
N LYS A 186 -5.27 7.73 12.83
CA LYS A 186 -6.63 8.24 12.99
C LYS A 186 -7.48 7.90 11.76
N ARG A 187 -6.94 8.11 10.56
CA ARG A 187 -7.64 7.80 9.28
C ARG A 187 -7.88 6.30 9.13
N TRP A 188 -6.92 5.47 9.54
CA TRP A 188 -7.04 4.01 9.52
C TRP A 188 -8.17 3.53 10.42
N LYS A 189 -8.19 3.95 11.69
CA LYS A 189 -9.24 3.58 12.64
C LYS A 189 -10.64 4.01 12.16
N ALA A 190 -10.75 5.23 11.63
CA ALA A 190 -12.00 5.70 11.03
C ALA A 190 -12.43 4.80 9.86
N ARG A 191 -11.49 4.41 8.99
CA ARG A 191 -11.77 3.51 7.87
C ARG A 191 -12.21 2.12 8.32
N MET A 192 -11.54 1.54 9.31
CA MET A 192 -11.91 0.23 9.86
C MET A 192 -13.30 0.28 10.51
N SER A 193 -13.63 1.35 11.24
CA SER A 193 -14.97 1.56 11.80
C SER A 193 -16.04 1.66 10.70
N GLU A 194 -15.78 2.45 9.65
CA GLU A 194 -16.66 2.55 8.47
C GLU A 194 -16.89 1.18 7.82
N TRP A 195 -15.82 0.41 7.61
CA TRP A 195 -15.89 -0.93 7.03
C TRP A 195 -16.71 -1.89 7.88
N ASN A 196 -16.54 -1.85 9.20
CA ASN A 196 -17.33 -2.66 10.12
C ASN A 196 -18.83 -2.30 10.04
N MET A 197 -19.17 -1.01 9.99
CA MET A 197 -20.57 -0.57 9.82
C MET A 197 -21.16 -1.00 8.46
N GLN A 198 -20.33 -1.10 7.42
CA GLN A 198 -20.71 -1.63 6.10
C GLN A 198 -20.76 -3.17 6.06
N GLY A 199 -20.48 -3.82 7.18
CA GLY A 199 -20.48 -5.27 7.30
C GLY A 199 -19.33 -6.01 6.64
N LYS A 200 -18.23 -5.32 6.40
CA LYS A 200 -17.03 -5.94 5.84
C LYS A 200 -16.32 -6.82 6.86
N ILE A 201 -15.63 -7.82 6.33
CA ILE A 201 -14.74 -8.72 7.04
C ILE A 201 -13.36 -8.68 6.36
N ILE A 202 -12.30 -8.75 7.15
CA ILE A 202 -10.91 -8.89 6.69
C ILE A 202 -10.43 -10.30 7.04
N HIS A 203 -10.04 -11.05 6.02
CA HIS A 203 -9.37 -12.34 6.19
C HIS A 203 -7.88 -12.09 6.33
N ALA A 204 -7.37 -12.22 7.55
CA ALA A 204 -5.96 -11.98 7.80
C ALA A 204 -5.24 -13.32 8.04
N ALA A 205 -4.18 -13.55 7.27
CA ALA A 205 -3.38 -14.76 7.32
C ALA A 205 -2.55 -14.80 8.60
N HIS A 206 -2.93 -15.68 9.52
CA HIS A 206 -2.31 -15.72 10.85
C HIS A 206 -1.99 -17.16 11.26
N PHE A 207 -1.07 -17.78 10.52
CA PHE A 207 -0.62 -19.17 10.76
C PHE A 207 -0.18 -19.45 12.21
N SER A 208 0.27 -18.43 12.96
CA SER A 208 0.81 -18.57 14.32
C SER A 208 -0.12 -18.12 15.45
N LEU A 209 -1.33 -17.60 15.17
CA LEU A 209 -2.20 -16.99 16.18
C LEU A 209 -3.60 -17.60 16.23
N LYS A 210 -3.77 -18.84 15.77
CA LYS A 210 -5.07 -19.56 15.76
C LYS A 210 -5.77 -19.63 17.11
N ASN A 211 -5.07 -19.35 18.22
CA ASN A 211 -5.57 -19.41 19.58
C ASN A 211 -5.76 -18.03 20.26
N ASP A 212 -5.57 -16.89 19.59
CA ASP A 212 -5.87 -15.59 20.21
C ASP A 212 -7.40 -15.36 20.19
N PRO A 213 -8.09 -15.28 21.35
CA PRO A 213 -9.54 -15.07 21.43
C PRO A 213 -9.99 -13.71 20.88
N HIS A 214 -9.06 -12.77 20.65
CA HIS A 214 -9.31 -11.48 20.03
C HIS A 214 -9.15 -11.51 18.50
N MET A 215 -8.90 -12.70 17.92
CA MET A 215 -9.00 -12.94 16.50
C MET A 215 -10.45 -12.99 16.08
N ASN A 216 -10.86 -12.00 15.31
CA ASN A 216 -12.05 -12.10 14.49
C ASN A 216 -11.75 -11.45 13.14
N GLY A 217 -12.51 -11.83 12.12
CA GLY A 217 -12.40 -11.17 10.82
C GLY A 217 -13.00 -9.75 10.82
N SER A 218 -13.42 -9.19 11.96
CA SER A 218 -13.94 -7.83 11.98
C SER A 218 -12.82 -6.83 11.70
N PRO A 219 -13.09 -5.76 10.94
CA PRO A 219 -12.20 -4.60 10.86
C PRO A 219 -11.89 -3.97 12.23
N LEU A 220 -12.77 -4.14 13.22
CA LEU A 220 -12.54 -3.72 14.61
C LEU A 220 -11.79 -4.77 15.45
N GLY A 221 -11.45 -5.91 14.86
CA GLY A 221 -10.57 -6.91 15.46
C GLY A 221 -9.23 -6.29 15.84
N LYS A 222 -8.65 -6.74 16.95
CA LYS A 222 -7.45 -6.14 17.57
C LYS A 222 -6.34 -5.86 16.55
N TYR A 223 -6.01 -6.84 15.72
CA TYR A 223 -4.93 -6.74 14.74
C TYR A 223 -5.29 -5.87 13.54
N ALA A 224 -6.52 -5.92 13.03
CA ALA A 224 -6.94 -5.01 11.96
C ALA A 224 -7.01 -3.56 12.46
N TYR A 225 -7.69 -3.31 13.57
CA TYR A 225 -7.99 -1.96 14.06
C TYR A 225 -6.75 -1.19 14.54
N THR A 226 -5.78 -1.90 15.13
CA THR A 226 -4.57 -1.27 15.69
C THR A 226 -3.32 -1.42 14.81
N ALA A 227 -3.49 -1.90 13.58
CA ALA A 227 -2.39 -2.18 12.65
C ALA A 227 -1.41 -1.01 12.52
N THR A 228 -1.90 0.17 12.14
CA THR A 228 -1.05 1.35 11.95
C THR A 228 -0.43 1.87 13.24
N GLN A 229 -1.16 1.75 14.35
CA GLN A 229 -0.72 2.23 15.66
C GLN A 229 0.41 1.39 16.23
N ARG A 230 0.31 0.06 16.11
CA ARG A 230 1.16 -0.92 16.82
C ARG A 230 2.09 -1.72 15.90
N GLY A 231 1.85 -1.67 14.59
CA GLY A 231 2.66 -2.36 13.60
C GLY A 231 4.05 -1.77 13.50
N VAL A 232 5.05 -2.64 13.71
CA VAL A 232 6.44 -2.36 13.36
C VAL A 232 6.51 -2.22 11.84
N LYS A 233 7.10 -1.12 11.37
CA LYS A 233 7.18 -0.76 9.96
C LYS A 233 8.53 -1.17 9.39
N MET A 234 8.52 -1.84 8.25
CA MET A 234 9.72 -2.20 7.49
C MET A 234 9.65 -1.57 6.10
N THR A 235 10.72 -0.91 5.69
CA THR A 235 10.85 -0.36 4.33
C THR A 235 11.26 -1.46 3.36
N THR A 236 10.45 -1.74 2.34
CA THR A 236 10.66 -2.88 1.41
C THR A 236 10.90 -2.47 -0.04
N GLY A 237 10.70 -1.19 -0.36
CA GLY A 237 11.06 -0.64 -1.66
C GLY A 237 11.27 0.86 -1.55
N ILE A 238 12.27 1.40 -2.25
CA ILE A 238 12.61 2.83 -2.22
C ILE A 238 12.87 3.32 -3.64
N ILE A 239 12.32 4.49 -3.97
CA ILE A 239 12.69 5.26 -5.14
C ILE A 239 13.08 6.66 -4.68
N THR A 240 14.37 6.99 -4.84
CA THR A 240 14.88 8.33 -4.59
C THR A 240 14.75 9.17 -5.85
N ILE A 241 14.15 10.35 -5.77
CA ILE A 241 14.07 11.33 -6.86
C ILE A 241 15.01 12.48 -6.51
N TYR A 242 15.97 12.78 -7.38
CA TYR A 242 16.94 13.84 -7.18
C TYR A 242 16.44 15.20 -7.71
N PRO A 243 17.04 16.33 -7.28
CA PRO A 243 16.68 17.66 -7.77
C PRO A 243 16.80 17.82 -9.30
N ASP A 244 17.74 17.13 -9.93
CA ASP A 244 17.91 17.11 -11.39
C ASP A 244 16.86 16.24 -12.10
N GLY A 245 16.04 15.48 -11.35
CA GLY A 245 15.05 14.54 -11.84
C GLY A 245 15.57 13.16 -12.21
N SER A 246 16.86 12.88 -11.98
CA SER A 246 17.37 11.52 -11.98
C SER A 246 16.71 10.72 -10.84
N THR A 247 16.68 9.40 -10.99
CA THR A 247 16.08 8.51 -9.98
C THR A 247 16.97 7.33 -9.70
N VAL A 248 17.10 6.97 -8.43
CA VAL A 248 17.71 5.71 -8.01
C VAL A 248 16.60 4.82 -7.44
N ILE A 249 16.53 3.59 -7.93
CA ILE A 249 15.61 2.57 -7.43
C ILE A 249 16.43 1.64 -6.54
N HIS A 250 15.94 1.42 -5.34
CA HIS A 250 16.40 0.36 -4.46
C HIS A 250 15.25 -0.62 -4.32
N ASP A 251 15.37 -1.77 -4.97
CA ASP A 251 14.45 -2.89 -4.85
C ASP A 251 15.21 -4.17 -4.50
N GLU A 252 14.64 -4.98 -3.62
CA GLU A 252 14.98 -6.39 -3.56
C GLU A 252 14.11 -7.13 -4.61
N PRO A 253 14.56 -8.27 -5.15
CA PRO A 253 13.61 -9.27 -5.69
C PRO A 253 12.51 -9.44 -4.66
N SER A 254 11.24 -9.55 -5.07
CA SER A 254 10.14 -9.63 -4.11
C SER A 254 10.27 -10.92 -3.29
N SER A 255 11.06 -10.90 -2.22
CA SER A 255 11.01 -11.93 -1.21
C SER A 255 9.60 -11.85 -0.65
N GLY A 256 8.89 -12.98 -0.61
CA GLY A 256 7.49 -13.09 -0.15
C GLY A 256 7.27 -12.72 1.33
N ARG A 257 8.03 -11.77 1.87
CA ARG A 257 8.04 -11.29 3.24
C ARG A 257 6.82 -10.45 3.60
N CYS A 258 6.02 -10.00 2.63
CA CYS A 258 4.66 -9.55 2.91
C CYS A 258 3.72 -10.77 2.82
N THR A 259 3.70 -11.56 3.89
CA THR A 259 2.86 -12.76 4.04
C THR A 259 1.39 -12.41 4.33
N ILE A 260 0.81 -11.47 3.57
CA ILE A 260 -0.63 -11.51 3.35
C ILE A 260 -0.87 -12.51 2.23
N LEU A 261 -0.67 -13.77 2.61
CA LEU A 261 -1.09 -14.99 1.95
C LEU A 261 -2.20 -15.58 2.79
#